data_AF-A0A0W7Y4H2-F1
#
_entry.id   AF-A0A0W7Y4H2-F1
#
_cell.length_a   1.000
_cell.length_b   1.000
_cell.length_c   1.000
_cell.angle_alpha   90.00
_cell.angle_beta   90.00
_cell.angle_gamma   90.00
#
_symmetry.space_group_name_H-M   'P 1'
#
loop_
_entity.id
_entity.type
_entity.pdbx_description
1 polymer ?
#
loop_
_entity_poly.entity_id
_entity_poly.type
_entity_poly.pdbx_seq_one_letter_code
_entity_poly.pdbx_strand_id
1 'polypeptide(L)' 'MVGEALTSNVSPLYELHQIAYELPLNVLSDVKQRIGDWLASGGKETDPYIKQQVAYAKNVYQALKGGGINCGTH' A
#
# COMPACT_ATOMS: atom_id res chain seq x y z
N MET A 1 -6.86 -25.47 -7.12
CA MET A 1 -6.72 -24.16 -7.78
C MET A 1 -5.34 -23.64 -7.44
N VAL A 2 -4.61 -23.22 -8.48
CA VAL A 2 -3.17 -23.00 -8.55
C VAL A 2 -2.53 -22.38 -7.30
N GLY A 3 -1.65 -23.15 -6.66
CA GLY A 3 -0.51 -22.60 -5.95
C GLY A 3 0.62 -22.47 -6.95
N GLU A 4 1.13 -21.25 -7.15
CA GLU A 4 2.34 -21.02 -7.91
C GLU A 4 3.12 -19.84 -7.29
N ALA A 5 4.42 -20.03 -7.24
CA ALA A 5 5.39 -19.34 -6.40
C ALA A 5 5.67 -17.89 -6.81
N LEU A 6 5.84 -17.01 -5.81
CA LEU A 6 6.63 -15.77 -5.92
C LEU A 6 6.93 -15.14 -4.55
N THR A 7 7.49 -15.93 -3.63
CA THR A 7 8.22 -15.42 -2.46
C THR A 7 9.69 -15.23 -2.83
N SER A 8 10.08 -14.04 -3.29
CA SER A 8 11.48 -13.53 -3.25
C SER A 8 11.63 -12.06 -3.68
N ASN A 9 10.62 -11.45 -4.32
CA ASN A 9 10.63 -10.03 -4.67
C ASN A 9 9.19 -9.49 -4.60
N VAL A 10 8.66 -9.31 -3.38
CA VAL A 10 7.26 -8.89 -3.19
C VAL A 10 7.02 -7.55 -3.88
N SER A 11 6.27 -7.58 -4.98
CA SER A 11 5.84 -6.37 -5.67
C SER A 11 5.06 -5.49 -4.69
N PRO A 12 5.26 -4.16 -4.69
CA PRO A 12 4.55 -3.24 -3.79
C PRO A 12 3.03 -3.40 -3.84
N LEU A 13 2.49 -3.76 -5.01
CA LEU A 13 1.06 -4.01 -5.21
C LEU A 13 0.55 -5.23 -4.42
N TYR A 14 1.39 -6.26 -4.25
CA TYR A 14 1.04 -7.42 -3.46
C TYR A 14 0.90 -7.07 -1.97
N GLU A 15 1.83 -6.27 -1.44
CA GLU A 15 1.73 -5.78 -0.06
C GLU A 15 0.47 -4.94 0.16
N LEU A 16 0.13 -4.06 -0.80
CA LEU A 16 -1.10 -3.28 -0.74
C LEU A 16 -2.34 -4.18 -0.74
N HIS A 17 -2.37 -5.22 -1.57
CA HIS A 17 -3.50 -6.16 -1.64
C HIS A 17 -3.75 -6.87 -0.30
N GLN A 18 -2.70 -7.19 0.46
CA GLN A 18 -2.83 -7.84 1.76
C GLN A 18 -3.52 -6.98 2.82
N ILE A 19 -3.29 -5.66 2.79
CA ILE A 19 -3.88 -4.71 3.76
C ILE A 19 -5.13 -4.00 3.23
N ALA A 20 -5.44 -4.14 1.94
CA ALA A 20 -6.48 -3.38 1.25
C ALA A 20 -7.85 -3.48 1.92
N TYR A 21 -8.22 -4.66 2.41
CA TYR A 21 -9.51 -4.90 3.07
C TYR A 21 -9.65 -4.15 4.41
N GLU A 22 -8.53 -3.78 5.02
CA GLU A 22 -8.49 -3.16 6.36
C GLU A 22 -8.28 -1.64 6.27
N LEU A 23 -8.07 -1.13 5.05
CA LEU A 23 -7.91 0.30 4.80
C LEU A 23 -9.27 0.99 4.64
N PRO A 24 -9.37 2.27 5.04
CA PRO A 24 -10.51 3.11 4.73
C PRO A 24 -10.68 3.23 3.22
N LEU A 25 -11.93 3.14 2.74
CA LEU A 25 -12.24 3.15 1.30
C LEU A 25 -11.68 4.38 0.57
N ASN A 26 -11.63 5.54 1.24
CA ASN A 26 -11.05 6.76 0.69
C ASN A 26 -9.54 6.63 0.46
N VAL A 27 -8.82 6.03 1.41
CA VAL A 27 -7.36 5.83 1.32
C VAL A 27 -7.03 4.76 0.27
N LEU A 28 -7.75 3.64 0.29
CA LEU A 28 -7.57 2.59 -0.70
C LEU A 28 -7.84 3.09 -2.13
N SER A 29 -8.90 3.87 -2.32
CA SER A 29 -9.27 4.40 -3.63
C SER A 29 -8.24 5.42 -4.15
N ASP A 30 -7.77 6.34 -3.29
CA ASP A 30 -6.72 7.31 -3.66
C ASP A 30 -5.44 6.59 -4.10
N VAL A 31 -4.96 5.63 -3.30
CA VAL A 31 -3.74 4.86 -3.62
C VAL A 31 -3.92 4.08 -4.92
N LYS A 32 -5.06 3.41 -5.12
CA LYS A 32 -5.35 2.68 -6.37
C LYS A 32 -5.41 3.59 -7.59
N GLN A 33 -6.03 4.76 -7.47
CA GLN A 33 -6.10 5.75 -8.55
C GLN A 33 -4.70 6.24 -8.92
N ARG A 34 -3.90 6.69 -7.94
CA ARG A 34 -2.53 7.18 -8.16
C ARG A 34 -1.61 6.15 -8.81
N ILE A 35 -1.72 4.89 -8.39
CA ILE A 35 -1.00 3.78 -9.01
C ILE A 35 -1.47 3.61 -10.46
N GLY A 36 -2.78 3.60 -10.70
CA GLY A 36 -3.36 3.50 -12.04
C GLY A 36 -2.92 4.62 -12.97
N ASP A 37 -2.98 5.87 -12.51
CA ASP A 37 -2.51 7.05 -13.25
C ASP A 37 -1.01 6.96 -13.57
N TRP A 38 -0.19 6.52 -12.61
CA TRP A 38 1.25 6.33 -12.82
C TRP A 38 1.53 5.27 -13.88
N LEU A 39 0.87 4.11 -13.81
CA LEU A 39 1.00 3.06 -14.80
C LEU A 39 0.50 3.51 -16.18
N ALA A 40 -0.60 4.27 -16.24
CA ALA A 40 -1.13 4.82 -17.47
C ALA A 40 -0.19 5.85 -18.12
N SER A 41 0.61 6.57 -17.32
CA SER A 41 1.67 7.47 -17.82
C SER A 41 2.91 6.74 -18.35
N GLY A 42 2.96 5.41 -18.27
CA GLY A 42 4.13 4.59 -18.65
C GLY A 42 5.11 4.32 -17.50
N GLY A 43 4.71 4.62 -16.27
CA GLY A 43 5.46 4.26 -15.06
C GLY A 43 5.38 2.75 -14.77
N LYS A 44 6.25 2.28 -13.87
CA LYS A 44 6.38 0.87 -13.48
C LYS A 44 5.92 0.66 -12.04
N GLU A 45 5.38 -0.51 -11.75
CA GLU A 45 4.99 -0.92 -10.40
C GLU A 45 6.17 -0.98 -9.40
N THR A 46 7.40 -1.05 -9.90
CA THR A 46 8.64 -1.09 -9.11
C THR A 46 9.22 0.29 -8.84
N ASP A 47 8.60 1.35 -9.37
CA ASP A 47 9.08 2.71 -9.20
C ASP A 47 9.09 3.13 -7.72
N PRO A 48 10.04 3.99 -7.32
CA PRO A 48 10.07 4.58 -5.98
C PRO A 48 8.74 5.24 -5.59
N TYR A 49 8.04 5.84 -6.55
CA TYR A 49 6.73 6.46 -6.33
C TYR A 49 5.68 5.46 -5.82
N ILE A 50 5.59 4.29 -6.46
CA ILE A 50 4.64 3.23 -6.08
C ILE A 50 4.98 2.70 -4.69
N LYS A 51 6.27 2.49 -4.40
CA LYS A 51 6.72 2.09 -3.05
C LYS A 51 6.30 3.09 -1.99
N GLN A 52 6.36 4.40 -2.27
CA GLN A 52 5.90 5.43 -1.35
C GLN A 52 4.38 5.39 -1.13
N GLN A 53 3.58 5.19 -2.18
CA GLN A 53 2.12 5.06 -2.04
C GLN A 53 1.74 3.84 -1.18
N VAL A 54 2.43 2.72 -1.37
CA VAL A 54 2.21 1.50 -0.57
C VAL A 54 2.67 1.68 0.88
N ALA A 55 3.81 2.34 1.12
CA ALA A 55 4.28 2.67 2.46
C ALA A 55 3.28 3.58 3.22
N TYR A 56 2.72 4.57 2.54
CA TYR A 56 1.65 5.41 3.10
C TYR A 56 0.44 4.58 3.52
N ALA A 57 -0.04 3.69 2.65
CA ALA A 57 -1.13 2.78 2.96
C ALA A 57 -0.81 1.90 4.19
N LYS A 58 0.41 1.35 4.27
CA LYS A 58 0.87 0.57 5.44
C LYS A 58 0.91 1.39 6.73
N ASN A 59 1.29 2.66 6.66
CA ASN A 59 1.29 3.56 7.83
C ASN A 59 -0.12 3.85 8.32
N VAL A 60 -1.07 4.09 7.40
CA VAL A 60 -2.49 4.26 7.74
C VAL A 60 -3.05 2.98 8.37
N TYR A 61 -2.77 1.83 7.76
CA TYR A 61 -3.16 0.53 8.31
C TYR A 61 -2.63 0.32 9.73
N GLN A 62 -1.35 0.61 9.98
CA GLN A 62 -0.75 0.53 11.31
C GLN A 62 -1.40 1.50 12.30
N ALA A 63 -1.72 2.73 11.88
CA ALA A 63 -2.42 3.70 12.72
C ALA A 63 -3.83 3.24 13.11
N LEU A 64 -4.52 2.52 12.21
CA LEU A 64 -5.85 1.96 12.47
C LEU A 64 -5.79 0.74 13.40
N LYS A 65 -4.79 -0.12 13.22
CA LYS A 65 -4.58 -1.30 14.08
C LYS A 65 -4.00 -0.95 15.45
N GLY A 66 -3.17 0.08 15.50
CA GLY A 66 -2.43 0.51 16.67
C GLY A 66 -2.84 1.90 17.12
N GLY A 67 -4.14 2.17 17.24
CA GLY A 67 -4.74 3.39 17.81
C GLY A 67 -4.35 3.64 19.28
N GLY A 68 -3.06 3.79 19.51
CA GLY A 68 -2.34 4.17 20.71
C GLY A 68 -1.11 4.95 20.28
N ILE A 69 -1.31 5.99 19.46
CA ILE A 69 -0.34 7.07 19.36
C ILE A 69 -0.36 7.75 20.74
N ASN A 70 0.60 7.35 21.57
CA ASN A 70 1.05 8.16 22.68
C ASN A 70 1.48 9.48 22.06
N CYS A 71 0.65 10.52 22.20
CA CYS A 71 1.09 11.90 22.06
C CYS A 71 2.14 12.14 23.15
N GLY A 72 3.40 11.83 22.82
CA GLY A 72 4.55 12.14 23.65
C GLY A 72 4.78 13.65 23.61
N THR A 73 4.51 14.26 24.75
CA THR A 73 4.98 15.58 25.17
C THR A 73 6.46 15.78 24.81
N HIS A 74 6.77 16.79 24.02
CA HIS A 74 7.84 17.74 24.31
C HIS A 74 7.53 19.10 23.68
#